data_AF-A0A9W9XZ07-F1
#
_entry.id   AF-A0A9W9XZ07-F1
#
_cell.length_a   1.000
_cell.length_b   1.000
_cell.length_c   1.000
_cell.angle_alpha   90.00
_cell.angle_beta   90.00
_cell.angle_gamma   90.00
#
_symmetry.space_group_name_H-M   'P 1'
#
loop_
_entity.id
_entity.type
_entity.pdbx_description
1 polymer ?
#
loop_
_entity_poly.entity_id
_entity_poly.type
_entity_poly.pdbx_seq_one_letter_code
_entity_poly.pdbx_strand_id
1 'polypeptide(L)'
;MAIIDDRPPLGFISIDVILHRPPGDPFNKDTWPFPLIREKVDGSSEAQVVCVGPYDEVFINKFVEAGERLAKRGAVGIITSCGFLAMAQPEYVYPIANHVFNLIH
;
A
#
# COMPACT_ATOMS: atom_id res chain seq x y z
N MET A 1 -22.70 16.68 -1.17
CA MET A 1 -23.10 15.27 -1.29
C MET A 1 -21.87 14.50 -1.76
N ALA A 2 -21.24 13.67 -0.92
CA ALA A 2 -20.15 12.83 -1.39
C ALA A 2 -20.77 11.82 -2.37
N ILE A 3 -20.36 11.86 -3.63
CA ILE A 3 -20.71 10.82 -4.60
C ILE A 3 -20.16 9.52 -4.02
N ILE A 4 -21.03 8.62 -3.60
CA ILE A 4 -20.62 7.26 -3.26
C ILE A 4 -20.35 6.61 -4.60
N ASP A 5 -19.08 6.51 -4.93
CA ASP A 5 -18.58 5.78 -6.08
C ASP A 5 -18.67 4.28 -5.75
N ASP A 6 -19.43 3.56 -6.56
CA ASP A 6 -19.76 2.14 -6.39
C ASP A 6 -18.67 1.20 -6.92
N ARG A 7 -17.62 1.75 -7.53
CA ARG A 7 -16.48 0.97 -8.01
C ARG A 7 -15.66 0.41 -6.86
N PRO A 8 -15.07 -0.78 -7.04
CA PRO A 8 -14.23 -1.39 -6.03
C PRO A 8 -13.02 -0.49 -5.72
N PRO A 9 -12.66 -0.29 -4.44
CA PRO A 9 -11.58 0.60 -4.06
C PRO A 9 -10.19 -0.01 -4.32
N LEU A 10 -9.22 0.85 -4.61
CA LEU A 10 -7.80 0.52 -4.56
C LEU A 10 -7.26 0.75 -3.15
N GLY A 11 -6.45 -0.18 -2.65
CA GLY A 11 -5.76 -0.06 -1.37
C GLY A 11 -4.39 0.59 -1.53
N PHE A 12 -4.04 1.53 -0.66
CA PHE A 12 -2.70 2.12 -0.59
C PHE A 12 -2.08 1.90 0.79
N ILE A 13 -0.90 1.28 0.84
CA ILE A 13 -0.10 1.17 2.07
C ILE A 13 0.97 2.26 2.09
N SER A 14 0.89 3.14 3.11
CA SER A 14 1.89 4.17 3.38
C SER A 14 2.73 3.82 4.60
N ILE A 15 4.00 4.17 4.53
CA ILE A 15 4.86 4.29 5.71
C ILE A 15 4.67 5.67 6.36
N ASP A 16 5.20 5.86 7.57
CA ASP A 16 5.08 7.12 8.32
C ASP A 16 6.16 8.10 7.84
N VAL A 17 5.90 8.72 6.69
CA VAL A 17 6.80 9.69 6.05
C VAL A 17 6.02 10.89 5.53
N ILE A 18 6.60 12.08 5.69
CA ILE A 18 6.03 13.32 5.16
C ILE A 18 6.56 13.53 3.75
N LEU A 19 5.70 13.33 2.75
CA LEU A 19 6.00 13.54 1.33
C LEU A 19 4.97 14.49 0.72
N HIS A 20 5.40 15.31 -0.23
CA HIS A 20 4.47 16.09 -1.05
C HIS A 20 3.75 15.14 -2.03
N ARG A 21 2.40 15.16 -2.05
CA ARG A 21 1.57 14.20 -2.79
C ARG A 21 0.68 14.92 -3.84
N PRO A 22 1.26 15.49 -4.91
CA PRO A 22 0.48 16.16 -5.95
C PRO A 22 -0.39 15.16 -6.74
N PRO A 23 -1.40 15.61 -7.51
CA PRO A 23 -2.09 14.74 -8.47
C PRO A 23 -1.07 14.09 -9.42
N GLY A 24 -1.17 12.76 -9.59
CA GLY A 24 -0.14 11.93 -10.21
C GLY A 24 0.62 11.06 -9.20
N ASP A 25 0.66 11.46 -7.92
CA ASP A 25 1.17 10.60 -6.86
C ASP A 25 0.14 9.49 -6.53
N PRO A 26 0.57 8.22 -6.38
CA PRO A 26 -0.35 7.11 -6.11
C PRO A 26 -1.12 7.21 -4.77
N PHE A 27 -0.63 7.97 -3.79
CA PHE A 27 -1.34 8.29 -2.54
C PHE A 27 -2.47 9.31 -2.75
N ASN A 28 -2.36 10.17 -3.76
CA ASN A 28 -3.36 11.19 -4.01
C ASN A 28 -4.63 10.55 -4.59
N LYS A 29 -5.77 10.84 -3.97
CA LYS A 29 -7.08 10.31 -4.39
C LYS A 29 -7.51 10.83 -5.76
N ASP A 30 -7.05 12.02 -6.13
CA ASP A 30 -7.40 12.69 -7.38
C ASP A 30 -6.59 12.12 -8.57
N THR A 31 -5.59 11.27 -8.29
CA THR A 31 -4.85 10.48 -9.30
C THR A 31 -5.72 9.38 -9.90
N TRP A 32 -6.65 8.83 -9.12
CA TRP A 32 -7.38 7.63 -9.49
C TRP A 32 -8.80 7.97 -9.93
N PRO A 33 -9.29 7.34 -11.02
CA PRO A 33 -10.67 7.51 -11.38
C PRO A 33 -11.60 6.74 -10.43
N PHE A 34 -11.11 5.86 -9.55
CA PHE A 34 -11.87 4.99 -8.62
C PHE A 34 -11.52 5.29 -7.15
N PRO A 35 -12.27 4.77 -6.17
CA PRO A 35 -12.03 5.07 -4.76
C PRO A 35 -10.67 4.57 -4.28
N LEU A 36 -10.02 5.35 -3.40
CA LEU A 36 -8.76 5.00 -2.78
C LEU A 36 -8.93 4.87 -1.27
N ILE A 37 -8.69 3.67 -0.73
CA ILE A 37 -8.61 3.44 0.72
C ILE A 37 -7.16 3.32 1.14
N ARG A 38 -6.81 3.97 2.25
CA ARG A 38 -5.44 4.08 2.72
C ARG A 38 -5.26 3.37 4.05
N GLU A 39 -4.08 2.81 4.23
CA GLU A 39 -3.63 2.21 5.47
C GLU A 39 -2.21 2.70 5.76
N LYS A 40 -1.98 3.16 6.99
CA LYS A 40 -0.65 3.54 7.44
C LYS A 40 -0.07 2.41 8.26
N VAL A 41 1.19 2.07 8.01
CA VAL A 41 1.95 1.16 8.88
C VAL A 41 2.63 1.99 9.96
N ASP A 42 2.20 1.82 11.21
CA ASP A 42 2.80 2.54 12.33
C ASP A 42 4.18 1.98 12.69
N GLY A 43 5.11 2.88 12.96
CA GLY A 43 6.50 2.51 13.29
C GLY A 43 7.27 1.90 12.12
N SER A 44 6.86 2.20 10.87
CA SER A 44 7.73 2.07 9.70
C SER A 44 8.25 3.45 9.33
N SER A 45 9.46 3.76 9.81
CA SER A 45 10.16 4.99 9.44
C SER A 45 10.91 4.83 8.12
N GLU A 46 11.16 5.93 7.41
CA GLU A 46 11.99 5.93 6.19
C GLU A 46 13.36 5.26 6.41
N ALA A 47 13.99 5.47 7.57
CA ALA A 47 15.26 4.85 7.92
C ALA A 47 15.20 3.32 7.98
N GLN A 48 14.09 2.74 8.46
CA GLN A 48 13.90 1.28 8.49
C GLN A 48 13.60 0.73 7.09
N VAL A 49 12.98 1.54 6.22
CA VAL A 49 12.67 1.18 4.84
C VAL A 49 13.91 1.28 3.96
N VAL A 50 14.80 2.23 4.21
CA VAL A 50 16.04 2.47 3.45
C VAL A 50 17.24 1.81 4.17
N CYS A 51 17.06 0.56 4.62
CA CYS A 51 18.15 -0.23 5.21
C CYS A 51 18.86 -1.07 4.16
N VAL A 52 20.20 -1.16 4.27
CA VAL A 52 21.01 -2.12 3.50
C VAL A 52 20.98 -3.46 4.24
N GLY A 53 20.05 -4.34 3.88
CA GLY A 53 19.93 -5.68 4.47
C GLY A 53 18.53 -6.31 4.30
N PRO A 54 18.35 -7.59 4.67
CA PRO A 54 17.04 -8.21 4.72
C PRO A 54 16.19 -7.55 5.82
N TYR A 55 14.89 -7.46 5.57
CA TYR A 55 13.95 -6.97 6.57
C TYR A 55 13.61 -8.06 7.55
N ASP A 56 13.43 -7.69 8.81
CA ASP A 56 12.97 -8.65 9.81
C ASP A 56 11.51 -9.08 9.54
N GLU A 57 11.16 -10.29 9.98
CA GLU A 57 9.82 -10.86 9.79
C GLU A 57 8.73 -10.00 10.46
N VAL A 58 9.04 -9.33 11.57
CA VAL A 58 8.10 -8.47 12.29
C VAL A 58 7.71 -7.28 11.43
N PHE A 59 8.66 -6.69 10.72
CA PHE A 59 8.45 -5.60 9.80
C PHE A 59 7.60 -6.04 8.62
N ILE A 60 7.94 -7.17 8.00
CA ILE A 60 7.16 -7.74 6.88
C ILE A 60 5.71 -8.02 7.33
N ASN A 61 5.52 -8.63 8.48
CA ASN A 61 4.20 -8.95 9.02
C ASN A 61 3.32 -7.71 9.21
N LYS A 62 3.89 -6.56 9.61
CA LYS A 62 3.12 -5.30 9.69
C LYS A 62 2.52 -4.88 8.34
N PHE A 63 3.24 -5.10 7.23
CA PHE A 63 2.71 -4.81 5.88
C PHE A 63 1.67 -5.83 5.46
N VAL A 64 1.85 -7.11 5.81
CA VAL A 64 0.83 -8.16 5.59
C VAL A 64 -0.47 -7.78 6.30
N GLU A 65 -0.40 -7.47 7.59
CA GLU A 65 -1.57 -7.08 8.38
C GLU A 65 -2.26 -5.83 7.83
N ALA A 66 -1.49 -4.83 7.36
CA ALA A 66 -2.05 -3.66 6.70
C ALA A 66 -2.78 -4.03 5.39
N GLY A 67 -2.19 -4.93 4.59
CA GLY A 67 -2.82 -5.46 3.39
C GLY A 67 -4.11 -6.22 3.68
N GLU A 68 -4.12 -7.06 4.71
CA GLU A 68 -5.32 -7.78 5.16
C GLU A 68 -6.43 -6.82 5.60
N ARG A 69 -6.09 -5.75 6.33
CA ARG A 69 -7.07 -4.73 6.73
C ARG A 69 -7.66 -4.02 5.51
N LEU A 70 -6.85 -3.72 4.49
CA LEU A 70 -7.35 -3.16 3.23
C LEU A 70 -8.26 -4.14 2.48
N ALA A 71 -7.89 -5.41 2.41
CA ALA A 71 -8.70 -6.45 1.77
C ALA A 71 -10.05 -6.64 2.50
N LYS A 72 -10.05 -6.67 3.84
CA LYS A 72 -11.27 -6.73 4.66
C LYS A 72 -12.17 -5.50 4.46
N ARG A 73 -11.59 -4.37 4.06
CA ARG A 73 -12.32 -3.12 3.70
C ARG A 73 -12.77 -3.09 2.23
N GLY A 74 -12.55 -4.16 1.47
CA GLY A 74 -13.01 -4.31 0.09
C GLY A 74 -12.01 -3.90 -0.99
N ALA A 75 -10.74 -3.67 -0.65
CA ALA A 75 -9.72 -3.39 -1.68
C ALA A 75 -9.59 -4.57 -2.66
N VAL A 76 -9.63 -4.28 -3.96
CA VAL A 76 -9.42 -5.28 -5.02
C VAL A 76 -7.98 -5.34 -5.53
N GLY A 77 -7.16 -4.40 -5.10
CA GLY A 77 -5.73 -4.34 -5.36
C GLY A 77 -5.04 -3.50 -4.31
N ILE A 78 -3.74 -3.71 -4.12
CA ILE A 78 -2.94 -2.96 -3.15
C ILE A 78 -1.72 -2.38 -3.87
N ILE A 79 -1.47 -1.10 -3.62
CA ILE A 79 -0.33 -0.32 -4.13
C ILE A 79 0.44 0.32 -2.96
N THR A 80 1.70 0.66 -3.17
CA THR A 80 2.53 1.37 -2.19
C THR A 80 3.53 2.28 -2.91
N SER A 81 3.92 3.40 -2.29
CA SER A 81 4.83 4.38 -2.93
C SER A 81 6.32 4.10 -2.77
N CYS A 82 6.73 3.24 -1.84
CA CYS A 82 8.15 3.12 -1.48
C CYS A 82 8.89 1.98 -2.21
N GLY A 83 8.27 1.30 -3.20
CA GLY A 83 8.88 0.19 -3.95
C GLY A 83 9.29 -1.03 -3.11
N PHE A 84 9.08 -0.97 -1.79
CA PHE A 84 9.71 -1.83 -0.81
C PHE A 84 9.03 -3.22 -0.74
N LEU A 85 7.71 -3.28 -0.89
CA LEU A 85 6.94 -4.53 -0.98
C LEU A 85 7.27 -5.36 -2.23
N ALA A 86 7.95 -4.79 -3.24
CA ALA A 86 8.49 -5.58 -4.36
C ALA A 86 9.48 -6.64 -3.90
N MET A 87 10.24 -6.37 -2.83
CA MET A 87 11.22 -7.33 -2.29
C MET A 87 10.58 -8.42 -1.43
N ALA A 88 9.35 -8.21 -0.95
CA ALA A 88 8.61 -9.19 -0.17
C ALA A 88 7.75 -10.13 -1.04
N GLN A 89 7.62 -9.84 -2.35
CA GLN A 89 6.77 -10.59 -3.28
C GLN A 89 6.96 -12.11 -3.34
N PRO A 90 8.14 -12.73 -3.11
CA PRO A 90 8.24 -14.19 -3.18
C PRO A 90 7.47 -14.93 -2.07
N GLU A 91 7.13 -14.27 -0.96
CA GLU A 91 6.45 -14.91 0.18
C GLU A 91 4.93 -14.60 0.25
N TYR A 92 4.42 -13.77 -0.66
CA TYR A 92 3.04 -13.29 -0.67
C TYR A 92 2.18 -14.08 -1.67
N VAL A 93 1.87 -15.35 -1.37
CA VAL A 93 0.81 -16.08 -2.08
C VAL A 93 -0.40 -16.22 -1.14
N TYR A 94 -1.16 -15.13 -0.99
CA TYR A 94 -2.49 -15.16 -0.37
C TYR A 94 -3.57 -15.17 -1.45
N PRO A 95 -4.76 -15.80 -1.26
CA PRO A 95 -5.76 -16.00 -2.33
C PRO A 95 -6.36 -14.72 -2.96
N ILE A 96 -6.05 -13.54 -2.43
CA ILE A 96 -6.46 -12.22 -2.90
C ILE A 96 -5.39 -11.52 -3.76
N ALA A 97 -4.22 -12.14 -3.95
CA ALA A 97 -3.06 -11.58 -4.64
C ALA A 97 -3.15 -11.57 -6.18
N ASN A 98 -4.33 -11.45 -6.78
CA ASN A 98 -4.42 -11.34 -8.25
C ASN A 98 -4.01 -9.95 -8.76
N HIS A 99 -3.94 -8.91 -7.91
CA HIS A 99 -3.63 -7.53 -8.35
C HIS A 99 -2.85 -6.70 -7.31
N VAL A 100 -1.74 -7.21 -6.76
CA VAL A 100 -0.75 -6.36 -6.07
C VAL A 100 0.13 -5.70 -7.13
N PHE A 101 -0.14 -4.43 -7.45
CA PHE A 101 0.61 -3.68 -8.46
C PHE A 101 1.68 -2.82 -7.78
N ASN A 102 2.95 -3.13 -8.03
CA ASN A 102 4.05 -2.22 -7.70
C ASN A 102 4.12 -1.12 -8.75
N LEU A 103 3.60 0.06 -8.43
CA LEU A 103 3.84 1.26 -9.23
C LEU A 103 5.11 1.94 -8.72
N ILE A 104 6.25 1.44 -9.18
CA ILE A 104 7.52 2.15 -9.09
C ILE A 104 7.62 2.96 -10.39
N HIS A 105 7.47 4.28 -10.31
CA HIS A 105 7.95 5.22 -11.32
C HIS A 105 8.87 6.21 -10.62
#